data_AF-A0A377C2D8-F1
#
_entry.id   AF-A0A377C2D8-F1
#
_cell.length_a   1.000
_cell.length_b   1.000
_cell.length_c   1.000
_cell.angle_alpha   90.00
_cell.angle_beta   90.00
_cell.angle_gamma   90.00
#
_symmetry.space_group_name_H-M   'P 1'
#
loop_
_entity.id
_entity.type
_entity.pdbx_description
1 polymer ?
#
loop_
_entity_poly.entity_id
_entity_poly.type
_entity_poly.pdbx_seq_one_letter_code
_entity_poly.pdbx_strand_id
1 'polypeptide(L)'
;MMSESNKQQAVNKLTEIVANFTAMISTRMPDDVVDKLKQLKDAETSSMGKIIYHTMFDNMQKAIDLNRPACQDTGEIMFFVKVGSRFPLLGELQSILKQAVEEATVKAPLRHNAVEILTK
;
A
#
# COMPACT_ATOMS: atom_id res chain seq x y z
N MET A 1 -1.21 -33.63 -3.82
CA MET A 1 -2.32 -32.69 -3.56
C MET A 1 -2.09 -32.06 -2.20
N MET A 2 -2.29 -30.75 -2.06
CA MET A 2 -2.18 -30.09 -0.74
C MET A 2 -3.38 -30.48 0.13
N SER A 3 -3.18 -30.67 1.44
CA SER A 3 -4.29 -30.84 2.38
C SER A 3 -5.10 -29.55 2.48
N GLU A 4 -6.40 -29.65 2.80
CA GLU A 4 -7.26 -28.46 2.95
C GLU A 4 -6.74 -27.49 4.01
N SER A 5 -6.22 -28.02 5.13
CA SER A 5 -5.59 -27.21 6.18
C SER A 5 -4.36 -26.43 5.66
N ASN A 6 -3.49 -27.06 4.88
CA ASN A 6 -2.30 -26.40 4.33
C ASN A 6 -2.68 -25.35 3.27
N LYS A 7 -3.75 -25.60 2.50
CA LYS A 7 -4.25 -24.63 1.52
C LYS A 7 -4.82 -23.40 2.23
N GLN A 8 -5.63 -23.58 3.27
CA GLN A 8 -6.18 -22.46 4.02
C GLN A 8 -5.08 -21.63 4.71
N GLN A 9 -4.06 -22.28 5.26
CA GLN A 9 -2.90 -21.57 5.82
C GLN A 9 -2.17 -20.75 4.76
N ALA A 10 -1.99 -21.29 3.54
CA ALA A 10 -1.35 -20.58 2.44
C ALA A 10 -2.18 -19.38 1.95
N VAL A 11 -3.51 -19.53 1.88
CA VAL A 11 -4.46 -18.43 1.59
C VAL A 11 -4.30 -17.32 2.62
N ASN A 12 -4.43 -17.64 3.91
CA ASN A 12 -4.32 -16.67 4.98
C ASN A 12 -2.96 -15.96 4.96
N LYS A 13 -1.89 -16.72 4.67
CA LYS A 13 -0.54 -16.16 4.63
C LYS A 13 -0.37 -15.17 3.49
N LEU A 14 -0.86 -15.49 2.29
CA LEU A 14 -0.77 -14.57 1.16
C LEU A 14 -1.65 -13.33 1.38
N THR A 15 -2.85 -13.49 1.94
CA THR A 15 -3.72 -12.37 2.32
C THR A 15 -3.02 -11.43 3.29
N GLU A 16 -2.42 -11.97 4.35
CA GLU A 16 -1.68 -11.20 5.35
C GLU A 16 -0.52 -10.42 4.72
N ILE A 17 0.27 -11.06 3.85
CA ILE A 17 1.40 -10.42 3.16
C ILE A 17 0.91 -9.25 2.31
N VAL A 18 -0.12 -9.45 1.50
CA VAL A 18 -0.66 -8.40 0.63
C VAL A 18 -1.30 -7.27 1.44
N ALA A 19 -2.02 -7.60 2.53
CA ALA A 19 -2.64 -6.61 3.40
C ALA A 19 -1.60 -5.73 4.08
N ASN A 20 -0.58 -6.35 4.68
CA ASN A 20 0.49 -5.64 5.36
C ASN A 20 1.32 -4.81 4.38
N PHE A 21 1.57 -5.31 3.17
CA PHE A 21 2.27 -4.54 2.14
C PHE A 21 1.43 -3.32 1.69
N THR A 22 0.14 -3.51 1.44
CA THR A 22 -0.78 -2.44 1.03
C THR A 22 -0.90 -1.36 2.12
N ALA A 23 -0.97 -1.76 3.39
CA ALA A 23 -0.94 -0.87 4.54
C ALA A 23 0.41 -0.11 4.68
N MET A 24 1.52 -0.77 4.36
CA MET A 24 2.85 -0.17 4.48
C MET A 24 3.08 0.90 3.41
N ILE A 25 2.70 0.65 2.15
CA ILE A 25 2.91 1.59 1.05
C ILE A 25 2.08 2.86 1.15
N SER A 26 0.98 2.87 1.91
CA SER A 26 0.22 4.10 2.18
C SER A 26 0.93 5.04 3.16
N THR A 27 1.85 4.51 3.96
CA THR A 27 2.53 5.24 5.05
C THR A 27 3.98 5.55 4.69
N ARG A 28 4.68 4.61 4.03
CA ARG A 28 6.10 4.72 3.70
C ARG A 28 6.31 4.73 2.19
N MET A 29 7.04 5.74 1.72
CA MET A 29 7.52 5.80 0.34
C MET A 29 8.67 4.82 0.09
N PRO A 30 8.85 4.33 -1.14
CA PRO A 30 10.01 3.53 -1.54
C PRO A 30 11.34 4.24 -1.25
N ASP A 31 12.33 3.48 -0.80
CA ASP A 31 13.62 4.03 -0.36
C ASP A 31 14.38 4.73 -1.50
N ASP A 32 14.29 4.22 -2.73
CA ASP A 32 14.88 4.81 -3.92
C ASP A 32 14.27 6.18 -4.27
N VAL A 33 12.94 6.31 -4.11
CA VAL A 33 12.22 7.58 -4.28
C VAL A 33 12.64 8.57 -3.20
N VAL A 34 12.71 8.12 -1.94
CA VAL A 34 13.12 8.96 -0.80
C VAL A 34 14.55 9.46 -1.00
N ASP A 35 15.47 8.59 -1.41
CA ASP A 35 16.86 8.97 -1.66
C ASP A 35 16.99 9.94 -2.84
N LYS A 36 16.19 9.74 -3.89
CA LYS A 36 16.16 10.69 -4.99
C LYS A 36 15.63 12.06 -4.55
N LEU A 37 14.57 12.09 -3.73
CA LEU A 37 14.03 13.33 -3.18
C LEU A 37 15.04 14.06 -2.28
N LYS A 38 15.88 13.34 -1.52
CA LYS A 38 16.97 13.95 -0.73
C LYS A 38 17.98 14.65 -1.63
N GLN A 39 18.45 13.98 -2.69
CA GLN A 39 19.38 14.57 -3.66
C GLN A 39 18.79 15.83 -4.30
N LEU A 40 17.51 15.80 -4.68
CA LEU A 40 16.83 16.94 -5.28
C LEU A 40 16.65 18.10 -4.30
N LYS A 41 16.33 17.80 -3.03
CA LYS A 41 16.28 18.78 -1.95
C LYS A 41 17.63 19.48 -1.75
N ASP A 42 18.73 18.73 -1.75
CA ASP A 42 20.07 19.28 -1.52
C ASP A 42 20.54 20.15 -2.70
N ALA A 43 20.10 19.83 -3.91
CA ALA A 43 20.35 20.62 -5.12
C ALA A 43 19.40 21.82 -5.30
N GLU A 44 18.31 21.93 -4.52
CA GLU A 44 17.30 22.97 -4.68
C GLU A 44 17.85 24.36 -4.32
N THR A 45 17.62 25.34 -5.20
CA THR A 45 18.10 26.72 -5.04
C THR A 45 16.99 27.68 -4.64
N SER A 46 15.73 27.36 -4.98
CA SER A 46 14.56 28.17 -4.65
C SER A 46 14.27 28.17 -3.15
N SER A 47 14.07 29.34 -2.57
CA SER A 47 13.65 29.49 -1.17
C SER A 47 12.31 28.79 -0.91
N MET A 48 11.36 28.93 -1.84
CA MET A 48 10.07 28.25 -1.77
C MET A 48 10.23 26.73 -1.90
N GLY A 49 11.06 26.27 -2.84
CA GLY A 49 11.32 24.84 -3.04
C GLY A 49 11.88 24.16 -1.79
N LYS A 50 12.82 24.82 -1.09
CA LYS A 50 13.37 24.30 0.18
C LYS A 50 12.31 24.13 1.27
N ILE A 51 11.37 25.07 1.39
CA ILE A 51 10.25 24.99 2.34
C ILE A 51 9.32 23.82 1.98
N ILE A 52 9.05 23.62 0.70
CA ILE A 52 8.23 22.50 0.21
C ILE A 52 8.89 21.18 0.57
N TYR A 53 10.17 20.98 0.24
CA TYR A 53 10.89 19.76 0.61
C TYR A 53 10.89 19.53 2.12
N HIS A 54 11.16 20.57 2.92
CA HIS A 54 11.13 20.44 4.38
C HIS A 54 9.78 19.93 4.88
N THR A 55 8.68 20.54 4.42
CA THR A 55 7.31 20.14 4.76
C THR A 55 7.00 18.72 4.29
N MET A 56 7.44 18.34 3.09
CA MET A 56 7.26 16.99 2.55
C MET A 56 7.93 15.93 3.43
N PHE A 57 9.19 16.13 3.80
CA PHE A 57 9.92 15.18 4.66
C PHE A 57 9.36 15.12 6.09
N ASP A 58 8.96 16.27 6.65
CA ASP A 58 8.27 16.31 7.95
C ASP A 58 6.94 15.53 7.93
N ASN A 59 6.16 15.69 6.86
CA ASN A 59 4.92 14.91 6.68
C ASN A 59 5.19 13.40 6.57
N MET A 60 6.22 13.00 5.79
CA MET A 60 6.59 11.59 5.67
C MET A 60 7.00 10.97 7.02
N GLN A 61 7.78 11.70 7.82
CA GLN A 61 8.17 11.24 9.15
C GLN A 61 6.95 11.13 10.07
N LYS A 62 6.08 12.14 10.09
CA LYS A 62 4.84 12.12 10.88
C LYS A 62 3.88 11.00 10.46
N ALA A 63 3.84 10.63 9.18
CA ALA A 63 3.03 9.51 8.71
C ALA A 63 3.46 8.20 9.42
N ILE A 64 4.78 7.98 9.52
CA ILE A 64 5.36 6.83 10.20
C ILE A 64 5.10 6.91 11.71
N ASP A 65 5.42 8.05 12.34
CA ASP A 65 5.32 8.21 13.80
C ASP A 65 3.88 8.09 14.31
N LEU A 66 2.92 8.59 13.53
CA LEU A 66 1.49 8.56 13.86
C LEU A 66 0.78 7.32 13.30
N ASN A 67 1.49 6.44 12.59
CA ASN A 67 0.96 5.26 11.92
C ASN A 67 -0.31 5.56 11.10
N ARG A 68 -0.22 6.55 10.21
CA ARG A 68 -1.33 6.98 9.34
C ARG A 68 -0.85 7.21 7.90
N PRO A 69 -1.75 7.17 6.90
CA PRO A 69 -1.38 7.42 5.52
C PRO A 69 -0.66 8.76 5.32
N ALA A 70 0.36 8.76 4.46
CA ALA A 70 1.14 9.95 4.15
C ALA A 70 0.35 10.99 3.35
N CYS A 71 -0.71 10.57 2.66
CA CYS A 71 -1.63 11.41 1.92
C CYS A 71 -3.08 11.16 2.37
N GLN A 72 -3.90 12.21 2.34
CA GLN A 72 -5.34 12.10 2.59
C GLN A 72 -6.04 11.28 1.51
N ASP A 73 -5.57 11.38 0.27
CA ASP A 73 -6.02 10.55 -0.83
C ASP A 73 -5.12 9.31 -0.94
N THR A 74 -5.63 8.16 -0.49
CA THR A 74 -4.90 6.89 -0.52
C THR A 74 -4.97 6.19 -1.87
N GLY A 75 -5.55 6.84 -2.89
CA GLY A 75 -5.65 6.32 -4.25
C GLY A 75 -6.63 5.15 -4.41
N GLU A 76 -6.61 4.57 -5.60
CA GLU A 76 -7.33 3.34 -5.94
C GLU A 76 -6.34 2.17 -5.94
N ILE A 77 -6.70 1.07 -5.27
CA ILE A 77 -5.80 -0.08 -5.17
C ILE A 77 -5.91 -0.94 -6.43
N MET A 78 -4.82 -1.00 -7.19
CA MET A 78 -4.72 -1.76 -8.44
C MET A 78 -3.62 -2.80 -8.34
N PHE A 79 -3.95 -4.05 -8.67
CA PHE A 79 -3.00 -5.15 -8.71
C PHE A 79 -2.72 -5.59 -10.15
N PHE A 80 -1.45 -5.56 -10.57
CA PHE A 80 -0.98 -6.19 -11.79
C PHE A 80 -0.35 -7.53 -11.43
N VAL A 81 -1.10 -8.62 -11.64
CA VAL A 81 -0.65 -9.95 -11.19
C VAL A 81 -0.15 -10.78 -12.35
N LYS A 82 1.11 -11.21 -12.26
CA LYS A 82 1.70 -12.22 -13.14
C LYS A 82 1.86 -13.50 -12.35
N VAL A 83 1.16 -14.56 -12.77
CA VAL A 83 1.09 -15.82 -12.04
C VAL A 83 1.32 -16.99 -13.00
N GLY A 84 2.05 -18.01 -12.53
CA GLY A 84 2.29 -19.22 -13.32
C GLY A 84 1.05 -20.11 -13.41
N SER A 85 0.91 -20.85 -14.51
CA SER A 85 -0.26 -21.71 -14.76
C SER A 85 -0.50 -22.81 -13.72
N ARG A 86 0.53 -23.19 -12.95
CA ARG A 86 0.45 -24.18 -11.87
C ARG A 86 0.53 -23.58 -10.46
N PHE A 87 0.26 -22.29 -10.32
CA PHE A 87 0.25 -21.65 -9.01
C PHE A 87 -0.87 -22.23 -8.13
N PRO A 88 -0.57 -22.72 -6.91
CA PRO A 88 -1.51 -23.50 -6.11
C PRO A 88 -2.73 -22.73 -5.60
N LEU A 89 -2.68 -21.39 -5.59
CA LEU A 89 -3.77 -20.52 -5.12
C LEU A 89 -4.41 -19.71 -6.26
N LEU A 90 -4.28 -20.17 -7.51
CA LEU A 90 -4.77 -19.42 -8.66
C LEU A 90 -6.30 -19.17 -8.61
N GLY A 91 -7.07 -20.13 -8.09
CA GLY A 91 -8.53 -19.98 -7.95
C GLY A 91 -8.96 -19.04 -6.83
N GLU A 92 -8.11 -18.87 -5.82
CA GLU A 92 -8.36 -18.05 -4.63
C GLU A 92 -7.78 -16.65 -4.75
N LEU A 93 -6.99 -16.37 -5.79
CA LEU A 93 -6.22 -15.14 -5.92
C LEU A 93 -7.12 -13.89 -5.85
N GLN A 94 -8.28 -13.90 -6.49
CA GLN A 94 -9.21 -12.77 -6.46
C GLN A 94 -9.76 -12.50 -5.04
N SER A 95 -10.15 -13.54 -4.31
CA SER A 95 -10.68 -13.39 -2.94
C SER A 95 -9.57 -12.98 -1.97
N ILE A 96 -8.36 -13.51 -2.12
CA ILE A 96 -7.18 -13.12 -1.37
C ILE A 96 -6.91 -11.62 -1.52
N LEU A 97 -6.86 -11.12 -2.76
CA LEU A 97 -6.59 -9.69 -3.02
C LEU A 97 -7.69 -8.79 -2.46
N LYS A 98 -8.96 -9.18 -2.64
CA LYS A 98 -10.10 -8.43 -2.09
C LYS A 98 -10.02 -8.36 -0.55
N GLN A 99 -9.85 -9.50 0.11
CA GLN A 99 -9.76 -9.55 1.57
C GLN A 99 -8.54 -8.77 2.08
N ALA A 100 -7.41 -8.85 1.37
CA ALA A 100 -6.22 -8.09 1.74
C ALA A 100 -6.45 -6.58 1.69
N VAL A 101 -7.21 -6.08 0.72
CA VAL A 101 -7.61 -4.67 0.64
C VAL A 101 -8.53 -4.27 1.79
N GLU A 102 -9.53 -5.10 2.12
CA GLU A 102 -10.42 -4.85 3.25
C GLU A 102 -9.63 -4.76 4.56
N GLU A 103 -8.73 -5.71 4.81
CA GLU A 103 -7.86 -5.71 5.98
C GLU A 103 -6.91 -4.51 6.03
N ALA A 104 -6.27 -4.18 4.91
CA ALA A 104 -5.37 -3.02 4.83
C ALA A 104 -6.12 -1.70 5.08
N THR A 105 -7.34 -1.59 4.57
CA THR A 105 -8.21 -0.42 4.75
C THR A 105 -8.51 -0.17 6.23
N VAL A 106 -8.73 -1.22 7.01
CA VAL A 106 -8.96 -1.11 8.46
C VAL A 106 -7.65 -0.87 9.23
N LYS A 107 -6.58 -1.58 8.88
CA LYS A 107 -5.28 -1.52 9.60
C LYS A 107 -4.56 -0.17 9.42
N ALA A 108 -4.56 0.38 8.20
CA ALA A 108 -3.85 1.62 7.83
C ALA A 108 -4.80 2.81 7.58
N PRO A 109 -5.96 2.85 8.25
CA PRO A 109 -7.15 3.63 7.89
C PRO A 109 -7.15 4.25 6.47
N LEU A 110 -7.25 3.42 5.43
CA LEU A 110 -7.27 3.91 4.05
C LEU A 110 -8.59 4.64 3.74
N ARG A 111 -8.53 5.67 2.89
CA ARG A 111 -9.73 6.39 2.47
C ARG A 111 -10.47 5.57 1.41
N HIS A 112 -11.77 5.37 1.64
CA HIS A 112 -12.67 4.78 0.65
C HIS A 112 -12.84 5.77 -0.52
N ASN A 113 -12.19 5.46 -1.65
CA ASN A 113 -12.22 6.29 -2.86
C ASN A 113 -13.17 5.75 -3.94
N ALA A 114 -13.55 4.47 -3.86
CA ALA A 114 -14.50 3.86 -4.79
C ALA A 114 -15.94 4.26 -4.45
N VAL A 115 -16.70 4.68 -5.47
CA VAL A 115 -18.12 5.09 -5.34
C VAL A 115 -18.99 4.17 -6.18
N GLU A 116 -19.97 3.54 -5.55
CA GLU A 116 -21.03 2.79 -6.24
C GLU A 116 -22.13 3.76 -6.70
N ILE A 117 -22.43 3.78 -7.99
CA ILE A 117 -23.24 4.84 -8.63
C ILE A 117 -24.76 4.58 -8.49
N LEU A 118 -25.19 3.33 -8.32
CA LEU A 118 -26.59 2.92 -8.54
C LEU A 118 -27.36 2.48 -7.29
N THR A 119 -26.74 2.50 -6.12
CA THR A 119 -27.28 1.89 -4.89
C THR A 119 -26.92 2.75 -3.68
N LYS A 120 -27.67 3.84 -3.54
CA LYS A 120 -27.91 4.55 -2.28
C LYS A 120 -29.41 4.73 -2.10
#